data_AF-A0A1G8QZU1-F1
#
_entry.id   AF-A0A1G8QZU1-F1
#
_cell.length_a   1.000
_cell.length_b   1.000
_cell.length_c   1.000
_cell.angle_alpha   90.00
_cell.angle_beta   90.00
_cell.angle_gamma   90.00
#
_symmetry.space_group_name_H-M   'P 1'
#
loop_
_entity.id
_entity.type
_entity.pdbx_description
1 polymer ?
#
loop_
_entity_poly.entity_id
_entity_poly.type
_entity_poly.pdbx_seq_one_letter_code
_entity_poly.pdbx_strand_id
1 'polypeptide(L)'
;MNILLVVVIFITLPFIMKLIHPKKPEQRIQVDPELLKETTVQVDETPSNQLSPNDKLDRSRGIVLLGGLFGLFYLGNHFITNGFTLDLNTVNFMFLTAALLLYGNVRELGNGLMKASSSIGQFALQYPFYAFGNYLNLQLKLLRRL
;
A
#
# COMPACT_ATOMS: atom_id res chain seq x y z
N MET A 1 12.34 -10.50 -20.06
CA MET A 1 12.84 -9.26 -20.68
C MET A 1 12.06 -8.04 -20.19
N ASN A 2 12.04 -7.78 -18.87
CA ASN A 2 11.44 -6.57 -18.26
C ASN A 2 12.43 -5.83 -17.34
N ILE A 3 13.52 -6.50 -16.94
CA ILE A 3 14.55 -5.96 -16.04
C ILE A 3 15.28 -4.76 -16.65
N LEU A 4 15.51 -4.76 -17.97
CA LEU A 4 16.11 -3.61 -18.65
C LEU A 4 15.27 -2.34 -18.46
N LEU A 5 13.95 -2.45 -18.58
CA LEU A 5 13.03 -1.33 -18.40
C LEU A 5 13.03 -0.84 -16.94
N VAL A 6 13.04 -1.76 -15.98
CA VAL A 6 13.17 -1.44 -14.55
C VAL A 6 14.48 -0.68 -14.28
N VAL A 7 15.61 -1.16 -14.80
CA VAL A 7 16.93 -0.53 -14.61
C VAL A 7 16.97 0.85 -15.25
N VAL A 8 16.42 1.00 -16.46
CA VAL A 8 16.34 2.30 -17.14
C VAL A 8 15.53 3.30 -16.32
N ILE A 9 14.33 2.92 -15.84
CA ILE A 9 13.52 3.79 -14.99
C ILE A 9 14.24 4.11 -13.68
N PHE A 10 14.82 3.11 -13.02
CA PHE A 10 15.51 3.28 -11.75
C PHE A 10 16.66 4.28 -11.85
N ILE A 11 17.43 4.24 -12.94
CA ILE A 11 18.53 5.17 -13.19
C ILE A 11 17.98 6.54 -13.60
N THR A 12 17.02 6.62 -14.52
CA THR A 12 16.59 7.90 -15.12
C THR A 12 15.68 8.73 -14.21
N LEU A 13 14.81 8.11 -13.43
CA LEU A 13 13.85 8.77 -12.55
C LEU A 13 14.47 9.78 -11.58
N PRO A 14 15.56 9.49 -10.84
CA PRO A 14 16.17 10.47 -9.94
C PRO A 14 16.73 11.69 -10.70
N PHE A 15 17.28 11.51 -11.91
CA PHE A 15 17.77 12.63 -12.72
C PHE A 15 16.62 13.50 -13.21
N ILE A 16 15.52 12.90 -13.65
CA ILE A 16 14.32 13.64 -14.07
C ILE A 16 13.73 14.41 -12.88
N MET A 17 13.58 13.78 -11.70
CA MET A 17 13.14 14.46 -10.47
C MET A 17 14.04 15.64 -10.11
N LYS A 18 15.37 15.49 -10.26
CA LYS A 18 16.33 16.58 -10.05
C LYS A 18 16.16 17.72 -11.07
N LEU A 19 15.82 17.42 -12.33
CA LEU A 19 15.58 18.43 -13.36
C LEU A 19 14.27 19.20 -13.13
N ILE A 20 13.24 18.52 -12.60
CA ILE A 20 11.94 19.12 -12.26
C ILE A 20 12.02 19.93 -10.96
N HIS A 21 12.96 19.62 -10.06
CA HIS A 21 13.13 20.35 -8.81
C HIS A 21 13.41 21.86 -9.06
N PRO A 22 12.57 22.78 -8.56
CA PRO A 22 12.75 24.21 -8.77
C PRO A 22 14.10 24.69 -8.24
N LYS A 23 14.94 25.25 -9.13
CA LYS A 23 16.30 25.71 -8.77
C LYS A 23 16.30 26.97 -7.92
N LYS A 24 15.24 27.79 -8.02
CA LYS A 24 15.12 29.08 -7.31
C LYS A 24 14.32 28.91 -6.02
N PRO A 25 14.79 29.43 -4.87
CA PRO A 25 14.06 29.37 -3.61
C PRO A 25 12.69 30.06 -3.67
N GLU A 26 12.54 31.08 -4.51
CA GLU A 26 11.28 31.82 -4.72
C GLU A 26 10.16 30.99 -5.37
N GLN A 27 10.51 29.91 -6.09
CA GLN A 27 9.57 28.97 -6.70
C GLN A 27 9.25 27.79 -5.78
N ARG A 28 9.88 27.73 -4.59
CA ARG A 28 9.57 26.73 -3.58
C ARG A 28 8.40 27.27 -2.77
N ILE A 29 7.24 26.66 -2.97
CA ILE A 29 6.11 26.84 -2.05
C ILE A 29 6.54 26.19 -0.74
N GLN A 30 6.96 27.01 0.23
CA GLN A 30 7.21 26.54 1.58
C GLN A 30 5.86 26.22 2.21
N VAL A 31 5.61 24.95 2.44
CA VAL A 31 4.44 24.51 3.20
C VAL A 31 4.62 25.01 4.62
N ASP A 32 3.62 25.71 5.14
CA ASP A 32 3.60 26.13 6.54
C ASP A 32 3.83 24.89 7.43
N PRO A 33 4.85 24.89 8.31
CA PRO A 33 5.11 23.80 9.24
C PRO A 33 3.88 23.37 10.04
N GLU A 34 2.91 24.26 10.23
CA GLU A 34 1.66 23.94 10.91
C GLU A 34 0.73 23.03 10.09
N LEU A 35 0.76 23.09 8.76
CA LEU A 35 0.04 22.16 7.87
C LEU A 35 0.74 20.79 7.77
N LEU A 36 2.02 20.72 8.16
CA LEU A 36 2.83 19.51 8.23
C LEU A 36 2.80 18.84 9.60
N LYS A 37 2.16 19.46 10.61
CA LYS A 37 1.73 18.71 11.79
C LYS A 37 0.75 17.68 11.29
N GLU A 38 1.25 16.45 11.06
CA GLU A 38 0.38 15.32 10.84
C GLU A 38 -0.70 15.41 11.90
N THR A 39 -1.96 15.42 11.48
CA THR A 39 -3.06 15.08 12.36
C THR A 39 -2.65 13.76 12.97
N THR A 40 -2.05 13.80 14.17
CA THR A 40 -1.75 12.64 14.98
C THR A 40 -3.00 11.81 14.83
N VAL A 41 -2.86 10.61 14.25
CA VAL A 41 -3.99 9.69 14.10
C VAL A 41 -4.69 9.77 15.45
N GLN A 42 -5.88 10.37 15.48
CA GLN A 42 -6.58 10.62 16.71
C GLN A 42 -6.93 9.21 17.18
N VAL A 43 -6.04 8.64 17.98
CA VAL A 43 -6.32 7.45 18.75
C VAL A 43 -7.39 7.97 19.67
N ASP A 44 -8.66 7.67 19.36
CA ASP A 44 -9.81 8.06 20.15
C ASP A 44 -9.40 8.00 21.63
N GLU A 45 -9.26 9.15 22.29
CA GLU A 45 -8.89 9.21 23.71
C GLU A 45 -10.11 8.87 24.57
N THR A 46 -10.89 7.86 24.17
CA THR A 46 -11.99 7.35 24.99
C THR A 46 -11.35 6.88 26.30
N PRO A 47 -11.71 7.48 27.46
CA PRO A 47 -11.07 7.14 28.72
C PRO A 47 -11.21 5.65 28.97
N SER A 48 -10.12 4.99 29.38
CA SER A 48 -10.06 3.53 29.57
C SER A 48 -11.16 2.97 30.47
N ASN A 49 -11.79 3.81 31.28
CA ASN A 49 -12.84 3.46 32.22
C ASN A 49 -14.24 3.30 31.57
N GLN A 50 -14.40 3.59 30.28
CA GLN A 50 -15.68 3.48 29.55
C GLN A 50 -15.61 2.53 28.33
N LEU A 51 -14.48 1.85 28.11
CA LEU A 51 -14.31 0.97 26.95
C LEU A 51 -15.05 -0.37 27.16
N SER A 52 -15.88 -0.73 26.18
CA SER A 52 -16.45 -2.08 26.06
C SER A 52 -15.32 -3.13 25.99
N PRO A 53 -15.54 -4.38 26.46
CA PRO A 53 -14.55 -5.46 26.32
C PRO A 53 -14.02 -5.62 24.88
N ASN A 54 -14.88 -5.41 23.87
CA ASN A 54 -14.48 -5.44 22.46
C ASN A 54 -13.53 -4.31 22.10
N ASP A 55 -13.77 -3.08 22.58
CA ASP A 55 -12.90 -1.95 22.29
C ASP A 55 -11.52 -2.09 22.93
N LYS A 56 -11.43 -2.75 24.09
CA LYS A 56 -10.15 -3.07 24.74
C LYS A 56 -9.36 -4.08 23.91
N LEU A 57 -10.04 -5.06 23.33
CA LEU A 57 -9.43 -6.06 22.47
C LEU A 57 -8.93 -5.44 21.16
N ASP A 58 -9.71 -4.56 20.54
CA ASP A 58 -9.35 -3.89 19.28
C ASP A 58 -8.19 -2.90 19.42
N ARG A 59 -8.00 -2.34 20.62
CA ARG A 59 -6.85 -1.49 20.98
C ARG A 59 -5.61 -2.29 21.40
N SER A 60 -5.74 -3.59 21.61
CA SER A 60 -4.62 -4.45 21.98
C SER A 60 -3.73 -4.73 20.77
N ARG A 61 -2.41 -4.67 20.99
CA ARG A 61 -1.42 -5.13 20.01
C ARG A 61 -1.40 -6.64 19.83
N GLY A 62 -1.98 -7.39 20.77
CA GLY A 62 -1.90 -8.84 20.80
C GLY A 62 -2.43 -9.51 19.53
N ILE A 63 -3.60 -9.08 19.05
CA ILE A 63 -4.22 -9.70 17.85
C ILE A 63 -3.34 -9.50 16.62
N VAL A 64 -2.92 -8.26 16.38
CA VAL A 64 -2.16 -7.90 15.19
C VAL A 64 -0.77 -8.54 15.22
N LEU A 65 -0.12 -8.56 16.38
CA LEU A 65 1.17 -9.20 16.58
C LEU A 65 1.09 -10.72 16.37
N LEU A 66 0.10 -11.39 16.96
CA LEU A 66 -0.08 -12.83 16.78
C LEU A 66 -0.36 -13.18 15.32
N GLY A 67 -1.24 -12.43 14.65
CA GLY A 67 -1.51 -12.59 13.22
C GLY A 67 -0.26 -12.39 12.38
N GLY A 68 0.53 -11.35 12.66
CA GLY A 68 1.80 -11.07 12.00
C GLY A 68 2.84 -12.17 12.21
N LEU A 69 2.97 -12.72 13.43
CA LEU A 69 3.88 -13.83 13.73
C LEU A 69 3.47 -15.11 13.00
N PHE A 70 2.18 -15.44 12.95
CA PHE A 70 1.70 -16.57 12.16
C PHE A 70 1.93 -16.37 10.67
N GLY A 71 1.73 -15.14 10.16
CA GLY A 71 2.06 -14.79 8.79
C GLY A 71 3.55 -14.98 8.49
N LEU A 72 4.42 -14.54 9.40
CA LEU A 72 5.87 -14.68 9.26
C LEU A 72 6.31 -16.16 9.27
N PHE A 73 5.71 -16.96 10.15
CA PHE A 73 5.94 -18.41 10.20
C PHE A 73 5.51 -19.08 8.89
N TYR A 74 4.32 -18.77 8.38
CA TYR A 74 3.84 -19.29 7.11
C TYR A 74 4.76 -18.90 5.95
N LEU A 75 5.18 -17.64 5.87
CA LEU A 75 6.10 -17.16 4.83
C LEU A 75 7.45 -17.89 4.91
N GLY A 76 8.01 -18.04 6.10
CA GLY A 76 9.23 -18.80 6.31
C GLY A 76 9.11 -20.24 5.80
N ASN A 77 8.03 -20.93 6.19
CA ASN A 77 7.78 -22.30 5.73
C ASN A 77 7.55 -22.37 4.20
N HIS A 78 6.84 -21.40 3.64
CA HIS A 78 6.59 -21.32 2.20
C HIS A 78 7.88 -21.22 1.40
N PHE A 79 8.81 -20.34 1.81
CA PHE A 79 10.10 -20.17 1.14
C PHE A 79 11.03 -21.36 1.31
N ILE A 80 10.96 -22.07 2.45
CA ILE A 80 11.74 -23.31 2.67
C ILE A 80 11.22 -24.44 1.78
N THR A 81 9.90 -24.62 1.68
CA THR A 81 9.29 -25.76 0.99
C THR A 81 9.16 -25.58 -0.52
N ASN A 82 8.83 -24.37 -0.97
CA ASN A 82 8.56 -24.08 -2.38
C ASN A 82 9.70 -23.31 -3.07
N GLY A 83 10.73 -22.89 -2.31
CA GLY A 83 11.79 -22.01 -2.79
C GLY A 83 11.35 -20.55 -2.91
N PHE A 84 12.15 -19.72 -3.58
CA PHE A 84 11.87 -18.29 -3.76
C PHE A 84 10.85 -18.04 -4.89
N THR A 85 9.63 -18.55 -4.72
CA THR A 85 8.52 -18.37 -5.65
C THR A 85 7.69 -17.15 -5.24
N LEU A 86 7.92 -16.02 -5.92
CA LEU A 86 7.11 -14.81 -5.74
C LEU A 86 5.98 -14.79 -6.76
N ASP A 87 4.83 -15.29 -6.34
CA ASP A 87 3.56 -15.04 -7.02
C ASP A 87 2.77 -13.93 -6.30
N LEU A 88 1.75 -13.40 -6.96
CA LEU A 88 0.88 -12.35 -6.43
C LEU A 88 0.32 -12.72 -5.05
N ASN A 89 -0.02 -13.99 -4.83
CA ASN A 89 -0.51 -14.46 -3.54
C ASN A 89 0.54 -14.34 -2.43
N THR A 90 1.76 -14.81 -2.68
CA THR A 90 2.87 -14.73 -1.72
C THR A 90 3.22 -13.27 -1.44
N VAL A 91 3.24 -12.42 -2.47
CA VAL A 91 3.52 -10.99 -2.33
C VAL A 91 2.41 -10.26 -1.54
N ASN A 92 1.15 -10.52 -1.84
CA ASN A 92 0.03 -9.95 -1.09
C ASN A 92 0.08 -10.38 0.39
N PHE A 93 0.41 -11.65 0.63
CA PHE A 93 0.54 -12.15 1.99
C PHE A 93 1.75 -11.56 2.74
N MET A 94 2.85 -11.28 2.04
CA MET A 94 3.99 -10.51 2.59
C MET A 94 3.55 -9.10 3.02
N PHE A 95 2.81 -8.38 2.18
CA PHE A 95 2.31 -7.05 2.53
C PHE A 95 1.34 -7.09 3.71
N LEU A 96 0.42 -8.06 3.74
CA LEU A 96 -0.49 -8.25 4.86
C LEU A 96 0.27 -8.53 6.17
N THR A 97 1.23 -9.46 6.13
CA THR A 97 2.07 -9.79 7.29
C THR A 97 2.86 -8.59 7.78
N ALA A 98 3.46 -7.83 6.85
CA ALA A 98 4.19 -6.62 7.18
C ALA A 98 3.27 -5.57 7.83
N ALA A 99 2.08 -5.32 7.27
CA ALA A 99 1.10 -4.42 7.84
C ALA A 99 0.75 -4.86 9.28
N LEU A 100 0.42 -6.13 9.49
CA LEU A 100 0.08 -6.63 10.83
C LEU A 100 1.21 -6.39 11.86
N LEU A 101 2.48 -6.55 11.47
CA LEU A 101 3.63 -6.34 12.35
C LEU A 101 3.94 -4.85 12.62
N LEU A 102 3.68 -3.99 11.63
CA LEU A 102 3.96 -2.55 11.67
C LEU A 102 2.91 -1.77 12.47
N TYR A 103 1.64 -2.17 12.43
CA TYR A 103 0.57 -1.47 13.12
C TYR A 103 0.48 -1.85 14.61
N GLY A 104 0.04 -0.89 15.44
CA GLY A 104 -0.03 -1.05 16.89
C GLY A 104 -1.25 -1.84 17.36
N ASN A 105 -2.38 -1.74 16.66
CA ASN A 105 -3.63 -2.43 17.00
C ASN A 105 -4.57 -2.52 15.77
N VAL A 106 -5.70 -3.21 15.91
CA VAL A 106 -6.62 -3.50 14.78
C VAL A 106 -7.27 -2.22 14.26
N ARG A 107 -7.60 -1.28 15.15
CA ARG A 107 -8.17 0.03 14.77
C ARG A 107 -7.19 0.86 13.96
N GLU A 108 -5.94 0.97 14.39
CA GLU A 108 -4.90 1.69 13.66
C GLU A 108 -4.67 1.09 12.27
N LEU A 109 -4.61 -0.24 12.18
CA LEU A 109 -4.51 -0.95 10.91
C LEU A 109 -5.67 -0.61 9.97
N GLY A 110 -6.91 -0.64 10.47
CA GLY A 110 -8.10 -0.28 9.70
C GLY A 110 -8.11 1.17 9.23
N ASN A 111 -7.82 2.10 10.13
CA ASN A 111 -7.76 3.54 9.83
C ASN A 111 -6.65 3.85 8.82
N GLY A 112 -5.47 3.26 8.99
CA GLY A 112 -4.35 3.37 8.07
C GLY A 112 -4.69 2.82 6.68
N LEU A 113 -5.37 1.67 6.62
CA LEU A 113 -5.82 1.07 5.37
C LEU A 113 -6.86 1.96 4.65
N MET A 114 -7.82 2.54 5.37
CA MET A 114 -8.77 3.50 4.80
C MET A 114 -8.06 4.72 4.22
N LYS A 115 -7.10 5.29 4.95
CA LYS A 115 -6.30 6.44 4.50
C LYS A 115 -5.46 6.11 3.26
N ALA A 116 -4.87 4.92 3.19
CA ALA A 116 -4.13 4.46 2.03
C ALA A 116 -5.05 4.20 0.81
N SER A 117 -6.24 3.65 1.05
CA SER A 117 -7.20 3.29 0.00
C SER A 117 -7.72 4.51 -0.76
N SER A 118 -7.85 5.68 -0.11
CA SER A 118 -8.23 6.92 -0.79
C SER A 118 -7.20 7.36 -1.83
N SER A 119 -5.91 7.10 -1.58
CA SER A 119 -4.82 7.38 -2.53
C SER A 119 -4.85 6.43 -3.74
N ILE A 120 -5.33 5.21 -3.54
CA ILE A 120 -5.44 4.19 -4.59
C ILE A 120 -6.76 4.32 -5.38
N GLY A 121 -7.79 4.96 -4.80
CA GLY A 121 -9.13 5.05 -5.37
C GLY A 121 -9.18 5.58 -6.81
N GLN A 122 -8.37 6.58 -7.15
CA GLN A 122 -8.29 7.10 -8.52
C GLN A 122 -7.71 6.07 -9.50
N PHE A 123 -6.66 5.34 -9.10
CA PHE A 123 -6.09 4.27 -9.90
C PHE A 123 -7.07 3.10 -10.05
N ALA A 124 -7.79 2.76 -8.98
CA ALA A 124 -8.82 1.73 -9.00
C ALA A 124 -9.97 2.08 -9.96
N LEU A 125 -10.39 3.36 -10.01
CA LEU A 125 -11.41 3.83 -10.96
C LEU A 125 -10.92 3.80 -12.41
N GLN A 126 -9.64 4.03 -12.67
CA GLN A 126 -9.08 3.97 -14.02
C GLN A 126 -8.90 2.54 -14.54
N TYR A 127 -8.67 1.57 -13.65
CA TYR A 127 -8.37 0.18 -14.01
C TYR A 127 -9.44 -0.47 -14.92
N PRO A 128 -10.75 -0.34 -14.65
CA PRO A 128 -11.80 -0.84 -15.55
C PRO A 128 -11.74 -0.24 -16.95
N PHE A 129 -11.41 1.05 -17.09
CA PHE A 129 -11.36 1.72 -18.40
C PHE A 129 -10.18 1.24 -19.25
N TYR A 130 -9.02 1.00 -18.62
CA TYR A 130 -7.87 0.40 -19.31
C TYR A 130 -8.16 -1.03 -19.77
N ALA A 131 -8.80 -1.83 -18.92
CA ALA A 131 -9.18 -3.19 -19.27
C ALA A 131 -10.22 -3.19 -20.41
N PHE A 132 -11.27 -2.38 -20.29
CA PHE A 132 -12.36 -2.31 -21.28
C PHE A 132 -11.87 -1.91 -22.66
N GLY A 133 -11.00 -0.90 -22.76
CA GLY A 133 -10.41 -0.50 -24.04
C GLY A 133 -9.64 -1.64 -24.72
N ASN A 134 -8.91 -2.44 -23.94
CA ASN A 134 -8.20 -3.61 -24.46
C ASN A 134 -9.17 -4.73 -24.91
N TYR A 135 -10.22 -4.98 -24.14
CA TYR A 135 -11.26 -5.96 -24.50
C TYR A 135 -12.01 -5.59 -25.78
N LEU A 136 -12.37 -4.31 -25.96
CA LEU A 136 -13.05 -3.84 -27.17
C LEU A 136 -12.16 -3.98 -28.41
N ASN A 137 -10.87 -3.65 -28.27
CA ASN A 137 -9.89 -3.77 -29.35
C ASN A 137 -9.65 -5.25 -29.73
N LEU A 138 -9.65 -6.15 -28.75
CA LEU A 138 -9.57 -7.60 -28.96
C LEU A 138 -10.80 -8.13 -29.72
N GLN A 139 -12.02 -7.73 -29.32
CA GLN A 139 -13.27 -8.09 -29.98
C GLN A 139 -13.30 -7.60 -31.44
N LEU A 140 -12.87 -6.37 -31.71
CA LEU A 140 -12.79 -5.82 -33.07
C LEU A 140 -11.74 -6.52 -33.92
N LYS A 141 -10.59 -6.93 -33.35
CA LYS A 141 -9.59 -7.76 -34.06
C LYS A 141 -10.12 -9.14 -34.41
N LEU A 142 -10.95 -9.74 -33.55
CA LEU A 142 -11.59 -11.03 -33.81
C LEU A 142 -12.66 -10.91 -34.90
N LEU A 143 -13.49 -9.87 -34.86
CA LEU A 143 -14.51 -9.60 -35.88
C LEU A 143 -13.92 -9.29 -37.27
N ARG A 144 -12.76 -8.63 -37.35
CA ARG A 144 -12.06 -8.38 -38.63
C ARG A 144 -11.32 -9.60 -39.21
N ARG A 145 -11.23 -10.70 -38.47
CA ARG A 145 -10.59 -11.95 -38.91
C ARG A 145 -11.60 -13.01 -39.38
N LEU A 146 -12.90 -12.73 -39.25
CA LEU A 146 -14.01 -13.50 -39.80
C LEU A 146 -14.46 -12.84 -41.10
#